data_AF-A0A661M764-F1
#
_entry.id   AF-A0A661M764-F1
#
_cell.length_a   1.000
_cell.length_b   1.000
_cell.length_c   1.000
_cell.angle_alpha   90.00
_cell.angle_beta   90.00
_cell.angle_gamma   90.00
#
_symmetry.space_group_name_H-M   'P 1'
#
loop_
_entity.id
_entity.type
_entity.pdbx_description
1 polymer ?
#
loop_
_entity_poly.entity_id
_entity_poly.type
_entity_poly.pdbx_seq_one_letter_code
_entity_poly.pdbx_strand_id
1 'polypeptide(L)'
;RDTVPLELKGRKIFFYDFRSAVRLSQQETALIADQIAAKLLKDPHNVKVLVPEHGWSEADGQGAPLHDPELNQFFVEKLRKALGGAVEIMQVPYHINEIPFARIAAKTMHNMISG
;
A
#
# COMPACT_ATOMS: atom_id res chain seq x y z
N ARG A 1 0.90 -11.19 22.49
CA ARG A 1 0.02 -12.08 21.70
C ARG A 1 -1.39 -12.11 22.28
N ASP A 2 -1.51 -12.12 23.61
CA ASP A 2 -2.79 -12.21 24.32
C ASP A 2 -3.64 -10.93 24.28
N THR A 3 -3.09 -9.84 23.75
CA THR A 3 -3.74 -8.54 23.58
C THR A 3 -4.43 -8.37 22.23
N VAL A 4 -4.31 -9.32 21.30
CA VAL A 4 -5.01 -9.25 20.01
C VAL A 4 -6.52 -9.46 20.24
N PRO A 5 -7.39 -8.54 19.79
CA PRO A 5 -8.84 -8.69 19.90
C PRO A 5 -9.34 -10.02 19.31
N LEU A 6 -10.36 -10.61 19.94
CA LEU A 6 -10.85 -11.95 19.59
C LEU A 6 -11.32 -12.02 18.14
N GLU A 7 -11.96 -10.96 17.66
CA GLU A 7 -12.46 -10.80 16.30
C GLU A 7 -11.36 -10.84 15.23
N LEU A 8 -10.09 -10.62 15.60
CA LEU A 8 -8.95 -10.64 14.68
C LEU A 8 -8.14 -11.95 14.71
N LYS A 9 -8.39 -12.87 15.66
CA LYS A 9 -7.55 -14.06 15.87
C LYS A 9 -7.46 -15.03 14.68
N GLY A 10 -8.42 -15.00 13.76
CA GLY A 10 -8.43 -15.83 12.54
C GLY A 10 -7.70 -15.22 11.33
N ARG A 11 -7.07 -14.06 11.50
CA ARG A 11 -6.41 -13.32 10.41
C ARG A 11 -4.93 -13.70 10.34
N LYS A 12 -4.27 -13.37 9.22
CA LYS A 12 -2.79 -13.37 9.16
C LYS A 12 -2.28 -12.31 10.13
N ILE A 13 -1.49 -12.69 11.12
CA ILE A 13 -0.95 -11.79 12.15
C ILE A 13 0.57 -11.96 12.21
N PHE A 14 1.28 -10.84 12.25
CA PHE A 14 2.71 -10.78 12.47
C PHE A 14 3.02 -10.01 13.75
N PHE A 15 4.00 -10.48 14.52
CA PHE A 15 4.42 -9.85 15.76
C PHE A 15 5.85 -9.36 15.58
N TYR A 16 6.03 -8.04 15.51
CA TYR A 16 7.36 -7.41 15.42
C TYR A 16 8.09 -7.49 16.76
N ASP A 17 7.36 -7.19 17.83
CA ASP A 17 7.85 -7.09 19.20
C ASP A 17 6.64 -7.19 20.16
N PHE A 18 6.43 -6.18 21.01
CA PHE A 18 5.18 -5.99 21.74
C PHE A 18 4.02 -5.56 20.82
N ARG A 19 4.32 -5.10 19.60
CA ARG A 19 3.36 -4.72 18.55
C ARG A 19 3.01 -5.90 17.66
N SER A 20 1.75 -5.93 17.24
CA SER A 20 1.24 -6.85 16.24
C SER A 20 0.69 -6.09 15.04
N ALA A 21 0.91 -6.62 13.84
CA ALA A 21 0.24 -6.21 12.63
C ALA A 21 -0.72 -7.31 12.17
N VAL A 22 -1.92 -6.92 11.78
CA VAL A 22 -2.95 -7.82 11.26
C VAL A 22 -3.14 -7.50 9.79
N ARG A 23 -3.09 -8.52 8.92
CA ARG A 23 -3.35 -8.32 7.49
C ARG A 23 -4.78 -7.83 7.31
N LEU A 24 -4.96 -6.79 6.51
CA LEU A 24 -6.28 -6.25 6.16
C LEU A 24 -7.16 -7.30 5.46
N SER A 25 -8.46 -7.10 5.56
CA SER A 25 -9.46 -7.84 4.80
C SER A 25 -9.72 -7.12 3.50
N GLN A 26 -10.37 -7.80 2.57
CA GLN A 26 -10.84 -7.18 1.35
C GLN A 26 -11.74 -5.96 1.63
N GLN A 27 -12.63 -6.01 2.63
CA GLN A 27 -13.50 -4.89 3.00
C GLN A 27 -12.72 -3.69 3.54
N GLU A 28 -11.75 -3.92 4.43
CA GLU A 28 -10.91 -2.84 4.98
C GLU A 28 -10.00 -2.25 3.91
N THR A 29 -9.38 -3.08 3.07
CA THR A 29 -8.59 -2.65 1.92
C THR A 29 -9.43 -1.80 0.97
N ALA A 30 -10.69 -2.22 0.75
CA ALA A 30 -11.62 -1.48 -0.07
C ALA A 30 -11.88 -0.08 0.53
N LEU A 31 -12.22 -0.01 1.82
CA LEU A 31 -12.47 1.24 2.52
C LEU A 31 -11.27 2.20 2.45
N ILE A 32 -10.05 1.68 2.66
CA ILE A 32 -8.82 2.48 2.58
C ILE A 32 -8.61 3.05 1.18
N ALA A 33 -8.82 2.26 0.12
CA ALA A 33 -8.70 2.76 -1.25
C ALA A 33 -9.67 3.92 -1.53
N ASP A 34 -10.92 3.83 -1.07
CA ASP A 34 -11.91 4.92 -1.24
C ASP A 34 -11.48 6.18 -0.48
N GLN A 35 -11.01 6.03 0.76
CA GLN A 35 -10.56 7.14 1.59
C GLN A 35 -9.31 7.82 1.01
N ILE A 36 -8.37 7.05 0.47
CA ILE A 36 -7.18 7.58 -0.20
C ILE A 36 -7.60 8.31 -1.48
N ALA A 37 -8.42 7.70 -2.33
CA ALA A 37 -8.91 8.33 -3.57
C ALA A 37 -9.59 9.67 -3.29
N ALA A 38 -10.49 9.72 -2.29
CA ALA A 38 -11.18 10.95 -1.89
C ALA A 38 -10.23 12.06 -1.43
N LYS A 39 -9.08 11.73 -0.84
CA LYS A 39 -8.04 12.70 -0.46
C LYS A 39 -7.24 13.17 -1.67
N LEU A 40 -6.81 12.25 -2.53
CA LEU A 40 -6.00 12.55 -3.70
C LEU A 40 -6.76 13.39 -4.74
N LEU A 41 -8.07 13.16 -4.90
CA LEU A 41 -8.94 13.92 -5.81
C LEU A 41 -9.15 15.38 -5.40
N LYS A 42 -8.70 15.81 -4.22
CA LYS A 42 -8.77 17.23 -3.82
C LYS A 42 -7.76 18.09 -4.57
N ASP A 43 -6.67 17.51 -5.04
CA ASP A 43 -5.64 18.22 -5.81
C ASP A 43 -4.92 17.25 -6.76
N PRO A 44 -5.62 16.71 -7.77
CA PRO A 44 -5.14 15.60 -8.57
C PRO A 44 -3.90 15.94 -9.42
N HIS A 45 -3.68 17.22 -9.72
CA HIS A 45 -2.55 17.67 -10.55
C HIS A 45 -1.22 17.74 -9.80
N ASN A 46 -1.24 17.80 -8.47
CA ASN A 46 -0.04 17.91 -7.63
C ASN A 46 0.30 16.60 -6.89
N VAL A 47 -0.35 15.49 -7.24
CA VAL A 47 -0.14 14.19 -6.59
C VAL A 47 0.19 13.10 -7.60
N LYS A 48 1.03 12.16 -7.16
CA LYS A 48 1.33 10.91 -7.87
C LYS A 48 1.32 9.76 -6.88
N VAL A 49 0.93 8.57 -7.32
CA VAL A 49 0.95 7.35 -6.50
C VAL A 49 2.02 6.41 -7.04
N LEU A 50 2.96 6.00 -6.18
CA LEU A 50 3.97 4.98 -6.48
C LEU A 50 3.64 3.69 -5.72
N VAL A 51 3.55 2.58 -6.44
CA VAL A 51 3.11 1.26 -5.94
C VAL A 51 4.27 0.26 -6.00
N PRO A 52 4.66 -0.35 -4.86
CA PRO A 52 5.64 -1.44 -4.83
C PRO A 52 4.96 -2.79 -5.13
N GLU A 53 5.18 -3.37 -6.31
CA GLU A 53 4.52 -4.61 -6.72
C GLU A 53 4.92 -5.83 -5.87
N HIS A 54 6.11 -5.83 -5.27
CA HIS A 54 6.59 -6.98 -4.49
C HIS A 54 6.31 -6.88 -2.98
N GLY A 55 5.65 -5.82 -2.51
CA GLY A 55 5.21 -5.71 -1.12
C GLY A 55 5.29 -4.31 -0.50
N TRP A 56 4.38 -4.05 0.44
CA TRP A 56 4.15 -2.72 1.04
C TRP A 56 4.82 -2.50 2.40
N SER A 57 5.40 -3.55 3.00
CA SER A 57 6.04 -3.48 4.31
C SER A 57 6.99 -4.64 4.48
N GLU A 58 7.89 -4.58 5.46
CA GLU A 58 8.78 -5.70 5.83
C GLU A 58 8.06 -7.05 5.96
N ALA A 59 6.84 -7.04 6.50
CA ALA A 59 6.04 -8.24 6.70
C ALA A 59 5.23 -8.68 5.47
N ASP A 60 5.27 -7.92 4.37
CA ASP A 60 4.48 -8.11 3.14
C ASP A 60 5.36 -8.37 1.89
N GLY A 61 6.55 -8.93 2.07
CA GLY A 61 7.38 -9.43 0.97
C GLY A 61 7.14 -10.91 0.65
N GLN A 62 7.66 -11.40 -0.48
CA GLN A 62 7.62 -12.83 -0.80
C GLN A 62 8.15 -13.68 0.37
N GLY A 63 7.35 -14.65 0.82
CA GLY A 63 7.69 -15.53 1.94
C GLY A 63 7.47 -14.91 3.35
N ALA A 64 7.11 -13.64 3.44
CA ALA A 64 6.84 -12.97 4.70
C ALA A 64 5.41 -13.27 5.24
N PRO A 65 5.17 -13.14 6.56
CA PRO A 65 3.93 -13.63 7.19
C PRO A 65 2.64 -12.92 6.76
N LEU A 66 2.73 -11.67 6.29
CA LEU A 66 1.59 -10.89 5.81
C LEU A 66 1.54 -10.79 4.29
N HIS A 67 2.36 -11.58 3.56
CA HIS A 67 2.37 -11.58 2.11
C HIS A 67 0.99 -11.93 1.55
N ASP A 68 0.45 -11.03 0.72
CA ASP A 68 -0.84 -11.23 0.05
C ASP A 68 -0.89 -10.43 -1.26
N PRO A 69 -0.29 -10.97 -2.35
CA PRO A 69 -0.21 -10.26 -3.62
C PRO A 69 -1.59 -10.04 -4.26
N GLU A 70 -2.55 -10.93 -4.03
CA GLU A 70 -3.93 -10.78 -4.51
C GLU A 70 -4.63 -9.58 -3.86
N LEU A 71 -4.50 -9.43 -2.53
CA LEU A 71 -5.08 -8.28 -1.84
C LEU A 71 -4.37 -6.96 -2.20
N ASN A 72 -3.06 -7.00 -2.46
CA ASN A 72 -2.31 -5.86 -2.97
C ASN A 72 -2.82 -5.43 -4.35
N GLN A 73 -3.02 -6.38 -5.26
CA GLN A 73 -3.57 -6.12 -6.58
C GLN A 73 -5.00 -5.56 -6.49
N PHE A 74 -5.84 -6.15 -5.64
CA PHE A 74 -7.19 -5.65 -5.39
C PHE A 74 -7.21 -4.19 -4.91
N PHE A 75 -6.30 -3.81 -4.01
CA PHE A 75 -6.15 -2.42 -3.58
C PHE A 75 -5.87 -1.48 -4.76
N VAL A 76 -4.89 -1.84 -5.60
CA VAL A 76 -4.47 -1.01 -6.73
C VAL A 76 -5.58 -0.86 -7.77
N GLU A 77 -6.29 -1.95 -8.09
CA GLU A 77 -7.43 -1.91 -9.01
C GLU A 77 -8.56 -1.03 -8.50
N LYS A 78 -8.90 -1.16 -7.21
CA LYS A 78 -9.93 -0.34 -6.60
C LYS A 78 -9.53 1.13 -6.58
N LEU A 79 -8.30 1.43 -6.20
CA LEU A 79 -7.76 2.80 -6.18
C LEU A 79 -7.76 3.40 -7.59
N ARG A 80 -7.33 2.64 -8.60
CA ARG A 80 -7.35 3.06 -10.02
C ARG A 80 -8.75 3.39 -10.50
N LYS A 81 -9.74 2.54 -10.18
CA LYS A 81 -11.15 2.78 -10.51
C LYS A 81 -11.68 4.04 -9.83
N ALA A 82 -11.39 4.22 -8.55
CA ALA A 82 -11.87 5.36 -7.77
C ALA A 82 -11.25 6.69 -8.23
N LEU A 83 -9.99 6.69 -8.67
CA LEU A 83 -9.30 7.88 -9.18
C LEU A 83 -9.72 8.25 -10.61
N GLY A 84 -10.30 7.33 -11.38
CA GLY A 84 -10.81 7.62 -12.72
C GLY A 84 -9.76 8.16 -13.70
N GLY A 85 -8.47 7.90 -13.46
CA GLY A 85 -7.37 8.45 -14.26
C GLY A 85 -6.97 9.90 -13.93
N ALA A 86 -7.60 10.55 -12.93
CA ALA A 86 -7.25 11.91 -12.53
C ALA A 86 -5.85 12.01 -11.90
N VAL A 87 -5.37 10.92 -11.31
CA VAL A 87 -4.05 10.84 -10.63
C VAL A 87 -3.25 9.70 -11.25
N GLU A 88 -1.97 9.99 -11.57
CA GLU A 88 -1.04 8.99 -12.10
C GLU A 88 -0.72 7.93 -11.03
N ILE A 89 -0.89 6.65 -11.38
CA ILE A 89 -0.46 5.51 -10.57
C ILE A 89 0.67 4.78 -11.30
N MET A 90 1.87 4.89 -10.77
CA MET A 90 3.07 4.20 -11.24
C MET A 90 3.29 2.94 -10.42
N GLN A 91 3.30 1.77 -11.07
CA GLN A 91 3.66 0.50 -10.45
C GLN A 91 5.08 0.14 -10.85
N VAL A 92 5.87 -0.34 -9.88
CA VAL A 92 7.26 -0.71 -10.10
C VAL A 92 7.55 -2.09 -9.49
N PRO A 93 8.38 -2.91 -10.15
CA PRO A 93 8.61 -4.31 -9.78
C PRO A 93 9.64 -4.42 -8.65
N TYR A 94 9.35 -3.76 -7.52
CA TYR A 94 10.20 -3.73 -6.34
C TYR A 94 9.36 -3.81 -5.07
N HIS A 95 9.95 -4.35 -4.02
CA HIS A 95 9.43 -4.25 -2.67
C HIS A 95 9.74 -2.85 -2.11
N ILE A 96 8.88 -2.31 -1.24
CA ILE A 96 9.00 -0.93 -0.73
C ILE A 96 10.37 -0.63 -0.09
N ASN A 97 11.00 -1.63 0.52
CA ASN A 97 12.29 -1.51 1.21
C ASN A 97 13.51 -1.71 0.29
N GLU A 98 13.33 -1.96 -1.01
CA GLU A 98 14.44 -2.09 -1.94
C GLU A 98 14.98 -0.72 -2.37
N ILE A 99 16.31 -0.62 -2.54
CA ILE A 99 16.99 0.61 -2.95
C ILE A 99 16.41 1.20 -4.26
N PRO A 100 16.12 0.42 -5.31
CA PRO A 100 15.49 0.95 -6.52
C PRO A 100 14.15 1.64 -6.27
N PHE A 101 13.28 1.09 -5.40
CA PHE A 101 12.01 1.73 -5.04
C PHE A 101 12.24 3.11 -4.42
N ALA A 102 13.13 3.18 -3.41
CA ALA A 102 13.46 4.43 -2.74
C ALA A 102 14.04 5.49 -3.69
N ARG A 103 14.89 5.07 -4.64
CA ARG A 103 15.45 5.97 -5.66
C ARG A 103 14.37 6.51 -6.59
N ILE A 104 13.41 5.68 -6.99
CA ILE A 104 12.29 6.10 -7.84
C ILE A 104 11.40 7.09 -7.08
N ALA A 105 11.06 6.80 -5.82
CA ALA A 105 10.27 7.71 -4.98
C ALA A 105 10.92 9.09 -4.85
N ALA A 106 12.21 9.13 -4.51
CA ALA A 106 12.97 10.37 -4.37
C ALA A 106 13.06 11.15 -5.70
N LYS A 107 13.35 10.46 -6.81
CA LYS A 107 13.42 11.08 -8.14
C LYS A 107 12.06 11.64 -8.57
N THR A 108 10.98 10.91 -8.35
CA THR A 108 9.62 11.35 -8.67
C THR A 108 9.27 12.61 -7.89
N MET A 109 9.52 12.63 -6.58
CA MET A 109 9.30 13.82 -5.75
C MET A 109 10.15 15.01 -6.23
N HIS A 110 11.44 14.80 -6.49
CA HIS A 110 12.34 15.86 -6.99
C HIS A 110 11.85 16.48 -8.30
N ASN A 111 11.39 15.66 -9.25
CA ASN A 111 10.83 16.13 -10.51
C ASN A 111 9.53 16.92 -10.32
N MET A 112 8.70 16.55 -9.34
CA MET A 112 7.45 17.27 -9.04
C MET A 112 7.70 18.67 -8.45
N ILE A 113 8.81 18.86 -7.72
CA ILE A 113 9.11 20.14 -7.05
C ILE A 113 10.07 21.04 -7.84
N SER A 114 10.81 20.48 -8.79
CA SER A 114 11.81 21.21 -9.59
C SER A 114 11.32 21.54 -11.00
N GLY A 115 10.10 21.13 -11.34
CA GLY A 115 9.41 21.45 -12.59
C GLY A 115 8.76 22.83 -12.54
#